data_AF-A0A850AP54-F1
#
_entry.id   AF-A0A850AP54-F1
#
_cell.length_a   1.000
_cell.length_b   1.000
_cell.length_c   1.000
_cell.angle_alpha   90.00
_cell.angle_beta   90.00
_cell.angle_gamma   90.00
#
_symmetry.space_group_name_H-M   'P 1'
#
loop_
_entity.id
_entity.type
_entity.pdbx_description
1 polymer ?
#
loop_
_entity_poly.entity_id
_entity_poly.type
_entity_poly.pdbx_seq_one_letter_code
_entity_poly.pdbx_strand_id
1 'polypeptide(L)' 'MTNLEQSIMREIAALPEDRLANVLAYIRFLKWGLDLDEKEIEERFEKSWKKVRARAKKLNITQEDIEAEIRAVREGK' A
#
# COMPACT_ATOMS: atom_id res chain seq x y z
N MET A 1 15.20 -22.05 -9.30
CA MET A 1 14.29 -20.91 -9.47
C MET A 1 13.30 -21.22 -10.57
N THR A 2 12.01 -21.02 -10.32
CA THR A 2 10.97 -21.12 -11.35
C THR A 2 10.97 -19.90 -12.28
N ASN A 3 10.35 -20.00 -13.46
CA ASN A 3 10.14 -18.83 -14.33
C ASN A 3 9.39 -17.70 -13.60
N LEU A 4 8.45 -18.05 -12.72
CA LEU A 4 7.70 -17.08 -11.94
C LEU A 4 8.60 -16.35 -10.92
N GLU A 5 9.46 -17.08 -10.21
CA GLU A 5 10.41 -16.48 -9.27
C GLU A 5 11.38 -15.53 -9.97
N GLN A 6 11.85 -15.88 -11.17
CA GLN A 6 12.72 -15.00 -11.96
C GLN A 6 12.00 -13.73 -12.41
N SER A 7 10.74 -13.83 -12.84
CA SER A 7 9.93 -12.66 -13.20
C SER A 7 9.72 -11.74 -12.00
N ILE A 8 9.38 -12.30 -10.82
CA ILE A 8 9.20 -11.51 -9.59
C ILE A 8 10.50 -10.77 -9.23
N MET A 9 11.65 -11.44 -9.31
CA MET A 9 12.94 -10.81 -9.02
C MET A 9 13.28 -9.68 -9.99
N ARG A 10 12.91 -9.79 -11.27
CA ARG A 10 13.09 -8.72 -12.26
C ARG A 10 12.24 -7.50 -11.95
N GLU A 11 10.96 -7.72 -11.59
CA GLU A 11 10.06 -6.63 -11.20
C GLU A 11 10.57 -5.91 -9.94
N ILE A 12 11.02 -6.66 -8.92
CA ILE A 12 11.58 -6.07 -7.69
C ILE A 12 12.84 -5.26 -7.99
N ALA A 13 13.73 -5.77 -8.85
CA ALA A 13 14.96 -5.08 -9.22
C ALA A 13 14.73 -3.79 -10.01
N ALA A 14 13.60 -3.67 -10.71
CA ALA A 14 13.23 -2.48 -11.47
C ALA A 14 12.58 -1.38 -10.60
N LEU A 15 12.28 -1.67 -9.33
CA LEU A 15 11.64 -0.70 -8.45
C LEU A 15 12.63 0.31 -7.86
N PRO A 16 12.20 1.57 -7.70
CA PRO A 16 12.90 2.56 -6.88
C PRO A 16 13.11 2.07 -5.43
N GLU A 17 14.23 2.43 -4.81
CA GLU A 17 14.62 1.95 -3.47
C GLU A 17 13.60 2.31 -2.38
N ASP A 18 12.94 3.48 -2.49
CA ASP A 18 11.88 3.92 -1.59
C ASP A 18 10.63 3.03 -1.64
N ARG A 19 10.45 2.26 -2.72
CA ARG A 19 9.34 1.30 -2.89
C ARG A 19 9.66 -0.09 -2.35
N LEU A 20 10.94 -0.46 -2.25
CA LEU A 20 11.36 -1.79 -1.79
C LEU A 20 10.88 -2.11 -0.37
N ALA A 21 10.86 -1.10 0.52
CA ALA A 21 10.34 -1.25 1.88
C ALA A 21 8.86 -1.67 1.92
N ASN A 22 8.05 -1.13 0.99
CA ASN A 22 6.62 -1.48 0.88
C ASN A 22 6.43 -2.88 0.29
N VAL A 23 7.24 -3.25 -0.70
CA VAL A 23 7.22 -4.61 -1.28
C VAL A 23 7.58 -5.65 -0.23
N LEU A 24 8.62 -5.41 0.57
CA LEU A 24 9.01 -6.29 1.66
C LEU A 24 7.89 -6.42 2.71
N ALA A 25 7.20 -5.31 3.04
CA ALA A 25 6.05 -5.34 3.93
C ALA A 25 4.89 -6.19 3.37
N TYR A 26 4.62 -6.08 2.06
CA TYR A 26 3.58 -6.87 1.40
C TYR A 26 3.94 -8.36 1.31
N ILE A 27 5.18 -8.71 0.98
CA ILE A 27 5.65 -10.11 1.00
C ILE A 27 5.53 -10.70 2.41
N ARG A 28 5.89 -9.94 3.45
CA ARG A 28 5.70 -10.37 4.85
C ARG A 28 4.23 -10.52 5.20
N PHE A 29 3.37 -9.63 4.70
CA PHE A 29 1.92 -9.78 4.83
C PHE A 29 1.43 -11.05 4.16
N LEU A 30 1.84 -11.37 2.93
CA LEU A 30 1.44 -12.63 2.29
C LEU A 30 1.98 -13.84 3.06
N LYS A 31 3.24 -13.78 3.48
CA LYS A 31 3.91 -14.89 4.18
C LYS A 31 3.30 -15.19 5.55
N TRP A 32 2.86 -14.18 6.28
CA TRP A 32 2.35 -14.35 7.64
C TRP A 32 0.84 -14.19 7.74
N GLY A 33 0.22 -13.42 6.84
CA GLY A 33 -1.21 -13.17 6.77
C GLY A 33 -2.03 -14.29 6.15
N LEU A 34 -1.39 -15.28 5.54
CA LEU A 34 -2.07 -16.53 5.18
C LEU A 34 -2.45 -17.38 6.41
N ASP A 35 -1.80 -17.17 7.55
CA ASP A 35 -2.07 -17.88 8.81
C ASP A 35 -2.69 -16.98 9.91
N LEU A 36 -2.96 -15.70 9.60
CA LEU A 36 -3.57 -14.76 10.56
C LEU A 36 -5.09 -14.89 10.53
N ASP A 37 -5.71 -14.87 11.72
CA ASP A 37 -7.15 -14.74 11.88
C ASP A 37 -7.65 -13.46 11.18
N GLU A 38 -8.84 -13.52 10.58
CA GLU A 38 -9.51 -12.41 9.91
C GLU A 38 -9.51 -11.14 10.77
N LYS A 39 -9.65 -11.32 12.08
CA LYS A 39 -9.60 -10.25 13.07
C LYS A 39 -8.26 -9.53 13.15
N GLU A 40 -7.13 -10.24 13.05
CA GLU A 40 -5.79 -9.60 13.06
C GLU A 40 -5.51 -8.84 11.76
N ILE A 41 -6.09 -9.28 10.64
CA ILE A 41 -6.03 -8.56 9.37
C ILE A 41 -6.81 -7.25 9.49
N GLU A 42 -8.02 -7.30 10.05
CA GLU A 42 -8.88 -6.13 10.26
C GLU A 42 -8.23 -5.10 11.20
N GLU A 43 -7.64 -5.55 12.31
CA GLU A 43 -6.92 -4.66 13.25
C GLU A 43 -5.72 -3.95 12.60
N ARG A 44 -4.96 -4.66 11.76
CA ARG A 44 -3.83 -4.08 11.02
C ARG A 44 -4.29 -3.07 9.98
N PHE A 45 -5.40 -3.35 9.30
CA PHE A 45 -6.02 -2.44 8.36
C PHE A 45 -6.48 -1.15 9.07
N GLU A 46 -7.24 -1.28 10.16
CA GLU A 46 -7.72 -0.15 10.96
C GLU A 46 -6.56 0.71 11.51
N LYS A 47 -5.47 0.08 11.98
CA LYS A 47 -4.29 0.81 12.46
C LYS A 47 -3.60 1.61 11.35
N SER A 48 -3.56 1.05 10.14
CA SER A 48 -3.00 1.73 8.97
C SER A 48 -3.90 2.89 8.54
N TRP A 49 -5.21 2.66 8.52
CA TRP A 49 -6.20 3.67 8.17
C TRP A 49 -6.25 4.85 9.15
N LYS A 50 -6.10 4.58 10.46
CA LYS A 50 -5.93 5.63 11.48
C LYS A 50 -4.74 6.53 11.22
N LYS A 51 -3.60 5.98 10.75
CA LYS A 51 -2.43 6.79 10.38
C LYS A 51 -2.69 7.67 9.16
N VAL A 52 -3.40 7.15 8.17
CA VAL A 52 -3.81 7.91 6.97
C VAL A 52 -4.74 9.05 7.37
N ARG A 53 -5.80 8.79 8.16
CA ARG A 53 -6.72 9.82 8.67
C ARG A 53 -6.01 10.87 9.51
N ALA A 54 -5.08 10.46 10.39
CA ALA A 54 -4.28 11.39 11.19
C ALA A 54 -3.40 12.29 10.32
N ARG A 55 -2.81 11.73 9.25
CA ARG A 55 -2.02 12.49 8.27
C ARG A 55 -2.89 13.46 7.47
N ALA A 56 -4.06 13.03 7.00
CA ALA A 56 -5.02 13.90 6.30
C ALA A 56 -5.43 15.08 7.19
N LYS A 57 -5.78 14.82 8.46
CA LYS A 57 -6.09 15.86 9.44
C LYS A 57 -4.92 16.81 9.70
N LYS A 58 -3.69 16.30 9.80
CA LYS A 58 -2.48 17.11 9.97
C LYS A 58 -2.20 18.01 8.75
N LEU A 59 -2.51 17.52 7.56
CA LEU A 59 -2.31 18.25 6.30
C LEU A 59 -3.53 19.12 5.92
N ASN A 60 -4.56 19.15 6.77
CA ASN A 60 -5.81 19.86 6.53
C ASN A 60 -6.48 19.50 5.18
N ILE A 61 -6.23 18.28 4.70
CA ILE A 61 -6.79 17.78 3.44
C ILE A 61 -8.28 17.54 3.66
N THR A 62 -9.11 18.28 2.94
CA THR A 62 -10.56 18.12 3.00
C THR A 62 -11.03 17.02 2.05
N GLN A 63 -12.29 16.61 2.20
CA GLN A 63 -12.89 15.66 1.27
C GLN A 63 -12.97 16.25 -0.15
N GLU A 64 -13.17 17.57 -0.26
CA GLU A 64 -13.14 18.26 -1.54
C GLU A 64 -11.75 18.21 -2.21
N ASP A 65 -10.67 18.34 -1.44
CA ASP A 65 -9.29 18.22 -1.97
C ASP A 65 -9.04 16.82 -2.55
N ILE A 66 -9.53 15.78 -1.86
CA ILE A 66 -9.42 14.39 -2.31
C ILE A 66 -10.21 14.18 -3.62
N GLU A 67 -11.44 14.72 -3.68
CA GLU A 67 -12.29 14.61 -4.86
C GLU A 67 -11.75 15.39 -6.06
N ALA A 68 -11.13 16.54 -5.82
CA ALA A 68 -10.44 17.32 -6.85
C ALA A 68 -9.25 16.54 -7.43
N GLU A 69 -8.45 15.89 -6.59
CA GLU A 69 -7.32 15.06 -7.03
C GLU A 69 -7.80 13.82 -7.80
N ILE A 70 -8.82 13.11 -7.31
CA ILE A 70 -9.42 11.95 -8.00
C ILE A 70 -9.96 12.36 -9.37
N ARG A 71 -10.60 13.52 -9.46
CA ARG A 71 -11.12 14.06 -10.72
C ARG A 71 -9.97 14.40 -11.68
N ALA A 72 -8.94 15.10 -11.20
CA ALA A 72 -7.77 15.45 -12.01
C ALA A 72 -7.08 14.22 -12.61
N VAL A 73 -6.93 13.14 -11.82
CA VAL A 73 -6.34 11.87 -12.28
C VAL A 73 -7.26 11.13 -13.26
N ARG A 74 -8.58 11.12 -13.02
CA ARG A 74 -9.54 10.45 -13.93
C ARG A 74 -9.75 11.20 -15.24
N GLU A 75 -9.65 12.52 -15.23
CA GLU A 75 -9.76 13.39 -16.41
C GLU A 75 -8.43 13.51 -17.18
N GLY A 76 -7.39 12.77 -16.77
CA GLY A 76 -6.17 12.60 -17.55
C GLY A 76 -5.22 13.80 -17.52
N LYS A 77 -4.95 14.33 -16.32
CA LYS A 77 -3.71 15.09 -16.06
C LYS A 77 -2.65 14.20 -15.45
#